data_AF-A0A7C0YGQ8-F1
#
_entry.id   AF-A0A7C0YGQ8-F1
#
_cell.length_a   1.000
_cell.length_b   1.000
_cell.length_c   1.000
_cell.angle_alpha   90.00
_cell.angle_beta   90.00
_cell.angle_gamma   90.00
#
_symmetry.space_group_name_H-M   'P 1'
#
loop_
_entity.id
_entity.type
_entity.pdbx_description
1 polymer ?
#
loop_
_entity_poly.entity_id
_entity_poly.type
_entity_poly.pdbx_seq_one_letter_code
_entity_poly.pdbx_strand_id
1 'polypeptide(L)'
;MEAEAILEKLHEYEKRIIKSLEKLKEATSQQISERTGLKKDEIEKAGLWAKLKGALGFREEKEEFLELSEEGKEYLKDGLPEKNLIELVNSGIDSIQELKKKYKRANIGIIWAKKNGWITIE
;
A
#
# COMPACT_ATOMS: atom_id res chain seq x y z
N MET A 1 -26.62 17.14 31.24
CA MET A 1 -25.70 17.68 32.26
C MET A 1 -24.24 17.33 31.97
N GLU A 2 -23.88 16.05 31.77
CA GLU A 2 -22.49 15.68 31.44
C GLU A 2 -22.04 16.14 30.03
N ALA A 3 -22.92 16.02 29.03
CA ALA A 3 -22.61 16.41 27.66
C ALA A 3 -22.40 17.93 27.49
N GLU A 4 -23.21 18.77 28.16
CA GLU A 4 -23.01 20.23 28.13
C GLU A 4 -21.70 20.64 28.80
N ALA A 5 -21.34 19.99 29.92
CA ALA A 5 -20.07 20.25 30.63
C ALA A 5 -18.83 19.83 29.80
N ILE A 6 -18.96 18.80 28.97
CA ILE A 6 -17.92 18.41 28.01
C ILE A 6 -17.80 19.46 26.91
N LEU A 7 -18.94 19.88 26.32
CA LEU A 7 -18.99 20.90 25.25
C LEU A 7 -18.36 22.24 25.66
N GLU A 8 -18.52 22.68 26.91
CA GLU A 8 -17.89 23.91 27.42
C GLU A 8 -16.36 23.82 27.49
N LYS A 9 -15.80 22.63 27.73
CA LYS A 9 -14.35 22.38 27.80
C LYS A 9 -13.70 22.16 26.44
N LEU A 10 -14.48 22.16 25.36
CA LEU A 10 -13.97 21.97 24.01
C LEU A 10 -13.46 23.28 23.40
N HIS A 11 -12.27 23.19 22.80
CA HIS A 11 -11.67 24.18 21.94
C HIS A 11 -12.47 24.33 20.64
N GLU A 12 -12.29 25.46 19.96
CA GLU A 12 -13.01 25.78 18.73
C GLU A 12 -12.88 24.70 17.66
N TYR A 13 -11.68 24.17 17.44
CA TYR A 13 -11.44 23.12 16.44
C TYR A 13 -12.12 21.79 16.80
N GLU A 14 -12.15 21.42 18.08
CA GLU A 14 -12.88 20.23 18.52
C GLU A 14 -14.39 20.38 18.27
N LYS A 15 -14.94 21.56 18.55
CA LYS A 15 -16.36 21.88 18.26
C LYS A 15 -16.65 21.82 16.76
N ARG A 16 -15.75 22.33 15.92
CA ARG A 16 -15.89 22.28 14.45
C ARG A 16 -15.88 20.83 13.94
N ILE A 17 -15.02 19.98 14.48
CA ILE A 17 -14.98 18.54 14.15
C ILE A 17 -16.29 17.86 14.55
N ILE A 18 -16.75 18.03 15.78
CA ILE A 18 -18.00 17.41 16.26
C ILE A 18 -19.21 17.88 15.45
N LYS A 19 -19.27 19.18 15.14
CA LYS A 19 -20.33 19.73 14.28
C LYS A 19 -20.30 19.14 12.87
N SER A 20 -19.13 18.82 12.34
CA SER A 20 -19.01 18.12 11.05
C SER A 20 -19.52 16.67 11.11
N LEU A 21 -19.42 16.03 12.29
CA LEU A 21 -19.85 14.66 12.53
C LEU A 21 -21.36 14.53 12.84
N GLU A 22 -22.03 15.61 13.27
CA GLU A 22 -23.47 15.62 13.60
C GLU A 22 -24.35 14.98 12.51
N LYS A 23 -24.02 15.23 11.23
CA LYS A 23 -24.76 14.67 10.08
C LYS A 23 -24.25 13.30 9.62
N LEU A 24 -22.95 13.04 9.78
CA LEU A 24 -22.30 11.86 9.20
C LEU A 24 -22.23 10.67 10.16
N LYS A 25 -22.35 10.93 11.47
CA LYS A 25 -22.09 10.00 12.59
C LYS A 25 -20.64 9.51 12.67
N GLU A 26 -20.00 9.24 11.55
CA GLU A 26 -18.59 8.88 11.39
C GLU A 26 -18.01 9.57 10.15
N ALA A 27 -16.73 9.97 10.22
CA ALA A 27 -16.03 10.56 9.08
C ALA A 27 -14.52 10.35 9.19
N THR A 28 -13.85 10.28 8.05
CA THR A 28 -12.38 10.24 8.00
C THR A 28 -11.79 11.64 8.20
N SER A 29 -10.52 11.70 8.58
CA SER A 29 -9.79 12.98 8.71
C SER A 29 -9.79 13.78 7.40
N GLN A 30 -9.77 13.12 6.26
CA GLN A 30 -9.89 13.75 4.94
C GLN A 30 -11.27 14.39 4.72
N GLN A 31 -12.35 13.65 5.01
CA GLN A 31 -13.72 14.18 4.88
C GLN A 31 -13.97 15.37 5.83
N ILE A 32 -13.38 15.34 7.03
CA ILE A 32 -13.44 16.46 7.98
C ILE A 32 -12.66 17.66 7.43
N SER A 33 -11.49 17.43 6.83
CA SER A 33 -10.68 18.48 6.21
C SER A 33 -11.41 19.20 5.08
N GLU A 34 -12.05 18.45 4.18
CA GLU A 34 -12.83 19.02 3.08
C GLU A 34 -14.01 19.89 3.55
N ARG A 35 -14.63 19.52 4.68
CA ARG A 35 -15.80 20.26 5.23
C ARG A 35 -15.42 21.43 6.11
N THR A 36 -14.31 21.34 6.84
CA THR A 36 -13.90 22.34 7.81
C THR A 36 -12.81 23.26 7.28
N GLY A 37 -12.11 22.89 6.21
CA GLY A 37 -10.91 23.59 5.74
C GLY A 37 -9.74 23.51 6.72
N LEU A 38 -9.84 22.70 7.78
CA LEU A 38 -8.74 22.46 8.72
C LEU A 38 -7.69 21.57 8.05
N LYS A 39 -6.42 21.81 8.36
CA LYS A 39 -5.32 20.96 7.94
C LYS A 39 -5.38 19.62 8.69
N LYS A 40 -4.82 18.58 8.07
CA LYS A 40 -4.76 17.22 8.64
C LYS A 40 -4.19 17.24 10.08
N ASP A 41 -3.08 17.92 10.31
CA ASP A 41 -2.45 18.02 11.64
C ASP A 41 -3.35 18.69 12.70
N GLU A 42 -4.15 19.67 12.30
CA GLU A 42 -5.07 20.37 13.20
C GLU A 42 -6.23 19.45 13.59
N ILE A 43 -6.73 18.66 12.63
CA ILE A 43 -7.79 17.67 12.84
C ILE A 43 -7.30 16.53 13.72
N GLU A 44 -6.08 16.04 13.50
CA GLU A 44 -5.51 14.96 14.31
C GLU A 44 -5.30 15.40 15.76
N LYS A 45 -4.70 16.59 15.98
CA LYS A 45 -4.51 17.14 17.33
C LYS A 45 -5.84 17.39 18.04
N ALA A 46 -6.76 18.09 17.40
CA ALA A 46 -8.07 18.37 17.99
C ALA A 46 -8.89 17.09 18.19
N GLY A 47 -8.81 16.13 17.27
CA GLY A 47 -9.43 14.82 17.41
C GLY A 47 -8.91 14.06 18.63
N LEU A 48 -7.59 14.07 18.85
CA LEU A 48 -6.98 13.45 20.03
C LEU A 48 -7.48 14.08 21.33
N TRP A 49 -7.52 15.41 21.41
CA TRP A 49 -8.02 16.12 22.59
C TRP A 49 -9.52 15.85 22.83
N ALA A 50 -10.32 15.84 21.77
CA ALA A 50 -11.74 15.53 21.86
C ALA A 50 -11.96 14.09 22.31
N LYS A 51 -11.13 13.13 21.88
CA LYS A 51 -11.12 11.76 22.39
C LYS A 51 -10.78 11.70 23.88
N LEU A 52 -9.71 12.38 24.31
CA LEU A 52 -9.30 12.43 25.72
C LEU A 52 -10.37 13.03 26.63
N LYS A 53 -11.15 13.99 26.10
CA LYS A 53 -12.29 14.61 26.79
C LYS A 53 -13.59 13.78 26.71
N GLY A 54 -13.56 12.63 26.05
CA GLY A 54 -14.72 11.75 25.89
C GLY A 54 -15.77 12.23 24.88
N ALA A 55 -15.45 13.21 24.04
CA ALA A 55 -16.39 13.81 23.09
C ALA A 55 -16.47 13.05 21.75
N LEU A 56 -15.47 12.22 21.41
CA LEU A 56 -15.49 11.37 20.23
C LEU A 56 -14.72 10.07 20.44
N GLY A 57 -14.96 9.09 19.57
CA GLY A 57 -14.18 7.84 19.47
C GLY A 57 -13.42 7.77 18.16
N PHE A 58 -12.42 6.87 18.09
CA PHE A 58 -11.77 6.50 16.84
C PHE A 58 -12.11 5.06 16.50
N ARG A 59 -12.43 4.83 15.23
CA ARG A 59 -12.55 3.51 14.62
C ARG A 59 -11.40 3.37 13.64
N GLU A 60 -10.61 2.31 13.80
CA GLU A 60 -9.50 2.00 12.92
C GLU A 60 -9.90 0.85 12.01
N GLU A 61 -9.74 1.05 10.71
CA GLU A 61 -9.93 0.03 9.70
C GLU A 61 -8.62 -0.11 8.92
N LYS A 62 -8.17 -1.34 8.74
CA LYS A 62 -6.96 -1.66 7.97
C LYS A 62 -7.40 -2.29 6.65
N GLU A 63 -7.03 -1.67 5.55
CA GLU A 63 -7.19 -2.23 4.21
C GLU A 63 -5.83 -2.75 3.73
N GLU A 64 -5.81 -3.97 3.19
CA GLU A 64 -4.62 -4.57 2.59
C GLU A 64 -4.86 -4.75 1.09
N PHE A 65 -3.92 -4.26 0.29
CA PHE A 65 -3.97 -4.36 -1.17
C PHE A 65 -2.75 -5.13 -1.69
N LEU A 66 -2.95 -5.91 -2.75
CA LEU A 66 -1.90 -6.60 -3.47
C LEU A 66 -1.70 -5.92 -4.82
N GLU A 67 -0.50 -5.44 -5.09
CA GLU A 67 -0.10 -4.91 -6.39
C GLU A 67 1.08 -5.71 -6.93
N LEU A 68 1.19 -5.80 -8.26
CA LEU A 68 2.40 -6.30 -8.89
C LEU A 68 3.58 -5.37 -8.57
N SER A 69 4.71 -5.95 -8.19
CA SER A 69 5.97 -5.20 -8.18
C SER A 69 6.36 -4.77 -9.59
N GLU A 70 7.32 -3.87 -9.71
CA GLU A 70 7.84 -3.46 -11.01
C GLU A 70 8.39 -4.67 -11.80
N GLU A 71 9.08 -5.61 -11.14
CA GLU A 71 9.51 -6.86 -11.77
C GLU A 71 8.32 -7.72 -12.21
N GLY A 72 7.25 -7.79 -11.40
CA GLY A 72 6.03 -8.50 -11.75
C GLY A 72 5.35 -7.91 -12.98
N LYS A 73 5.31 -6.57 -13.11
CA LYS A 73 4.80 -5.86 -14.29
C LYS A 73 5.66 -6.16 -15.52
N GLU A 74 6.99 -6.14 -15.38
CA GLU A 74 7.90 -6.50 -16.46
C GLU A 74 7.72 -7.96 -16.91
N TYR A 75 7.55 -8.91 -15.99
CA TYR A 75 7.38 -10.32 -16.32
C TYR A 75 6.01 -10.63 -16.93
N LEU A 76 4.99 -9.85 -16.57
CA LEU A 76 3.68 -9.92 -17.22
C LEU A 76 3.77 -9.55 -18.71
N LYS A 77 4.63 -8.58 -19.05
CA LYS A 77 4.82 -8.10 -20.43
C LYS A 77 5.80 -8.96 -21.22
N ASP A 78 6.97 -9.22 -20.66
CA ASP A 78 8.11 -9.81 -21.36
C ASP A 78 8.20 -11.34 -21.16
N GLY A 79 7.34 -11.91 -20.31
CA GLY A 79 7.41 -13.31 -19.91
C GLY A 79 8.35 -13.56 -18.73
N LEU A 80 8.16 -14.72 -18.10
CA LEU A 80 8.99 -15.16 -16.98
C LEU A 80 10.42 -15.46 -17.44
N PRO A 81 11.45 -15.02 -16.70
CA PRO A 81 12.83 -15.15 -17.14
C PRO A 81 13.28 -16.60 -17.32
N GLU A 82 12.77 -17.53 -16.52
CA GLU A 82 13.02 -18.96 -16.66
C GLU A 82 12.37 -19.56 -17.90
N LYS A 83 11.16 -19.13 -18.26
CA LYS A 83 10.47 -19.62 -19.48
C LYS A 83 11.21 -19.15 -20.72
N ASN A 84 11.54 -17.86 -20.77
CA ASN A 84 12.31 -17.28 -21.87
C ASN A 84 13.70 -17.92 -22.01
N LEU A 85 14.33 -18.27 -20.88
CA LEU A 85 15.60 -19.01 -20.89
C LEU A 85 15.42 -20.40 -21.53
N ILE A 86 14.40 -21.16 -21.12
CA ILE A 86 14.14 -22.50 -21.65
C ILE A 86 13.87 -22.47 -23.16
N GLU A 87 13.17 -21.45 -23.66
CA GLU A 87 12.96 -21.28 -25.10
C GLU A 87 14.30 -21.13 -25.86
N LEU A 88 15.25 -20.35 -25.30
CA LEU A 88 16.58 -20.20 -25.88
C LEU A 88 17.37 -21.51 -25.85
N VAL A 89 17.30 -22.26 -24.75
CA VAL A 89 17.95 -23.58 -24.63
C VAL A 89 17.36 -24.56 -25.65
N ASN A 90 16.03 -24.61 -25.76
CA ASN A 90 15.34 -25.46 -26.73
C ASN A 90 15.63 -25.05 -28.19
N SER A 91 16.01 -23.79 -28.44
CA SER A 91 16.48 -23.33 -29.74
C SER A 91 17.93 -23.73 -30.06
N GLY A 92 18.60 -24.43 -29.15
CA GLY A 92 19.97 -24.94 -29.31
C GLY A 92 21.05 -24.06 -28.68
N ILE A 93 20.71 -23.09 -27.82
CA ILE A 93 21.68 -22.26 -27.10
C ILE A 93 21.84 -22.80 -25.68
N ASP A 94 22.80 -23.70 -25.48
CA ASP A 94 23.04 -24.39 -24.20
C ASP A 94 24.24 -23.83 -23.40
N SER A 95 25.11 -23.04 -24.03
CA SER A 95 26.22 -22.38 -23.36
C SER A 95 25.77 -21.21 -22.48
N ILE A 96 26.13 -21.24 -21.20
CA ILE A 96 25.88 -20.15 -20.23
C ILE A 96 26.42 -18.81 -20.74
N GLN A 97 27.59 -18.81 -21.39
CA GLN A 97 28.17 -17.58 -21.91
C GLN A 97 27.34 -17.00 -23.05
N GLU A 98 26.79 -17.84 -23.91
CA GLU A 98 25.93 -17.40 -25.01
C GLU A 98 24.56 -16.95 -24.53
N LEU A 99 23.98 -17.66 -23.56
CA LEU A 99 22.73 -17.27 -22.90
C LEU A 99 22.84 -15.88 -22.27
N LYS A 100 23.94 -15.61 -21.55
CA LYS A 100 24.22 -14.28 -20.97
C LYS A 100 24.37 -13.17 -22.01
N LYS A 101 24.91 -13.48 -23.19
CA LYS A 101 25.07 -12.50 -24.28
C LYS A 101 23.73 -12.19 -24.96
N LYS A 102 22.90 -13.20 -25.18
CA LYS A 102 21.62 -13.07 -25.92
C LYS A 102 20.46 -12.62 -25.05
N TYR A 103 20.49 -12.93 -23.75
CA TYR A 103 19.40 -12.61 -22.84
C TYR A 103 19.87 -11.91 -21.57
N LYS A 104 19.49 -10.65 -21.41
CA LYS A 104 19.91 -9.79 -20.30
C LYS A 104 19.56 -10.38 -18.92
N ARG A 105 18.44 -11.09 -18.79
CA ARG A 105 18.00 -11.73 -17.54
C ARG A 105 18.39 -13.22 -17.45
N ALA A 106 19.33 -13.70 -18.26
CA ALA A 106 19.75 -15.11 -18.26
C ALA A 106 20.17 -15.60 -16.87
N ASN A 107 20.85 -14.77 -16.06
CA ASN A 107 21.23 -15.15 -14.69
C ASN A 107 20.02 -15.48 -13.82
N ILE A 108 18.99 -14.64 -13.86
CA ILE A 108 17.76 -14.82 -13.09
C ILE A 108 17.03 -16.06 -13.60
N GLY A 109 16.91 -16.19 -14.93
CA GLY A 109 16.31 -17.36 -15.56
C GLY A 109 17.00 -18.66 -15.18
N ILE A 110 18.34 -18.70 -15.15
CA ILE A 110 19.13 -19.89 -14.78
C ILE A 110 18.87 -20.26 -13.31
N ILE A 111 18.86 -19.29 -12.40
CA ILE A 111 18.61 -19.54 -10.97
C ILE A 111 17.21 -20.15 -10.78
N TRP A 112 16.18 -19.58 -11.40
CA TRP A 112 14.81 -20.07 -11.29
C TRP A 112 14.60 -21.40 -12.00
N ALA A 113 15.13 -21.57 -13.22
CA ALA A 113 15.05 -22.83 -13.96
C ALA A 113 15.75 -23.96 -13.20
N LYS A 114 16.92 -23.70 -12.60
CA LYS A 114 17.62 -24.67 -11.74
C LYS A 114 16.82 -24.98 -10.48
N LYS A 115 16.29 -23.96 -9.80
CA LYS A 115 15.48 -24.12 -8.58
C LYS A 115 14.20 -24.93 -8.85
N ASN A 116 13.60 -24.77 -10.03
CA ASN A 116 12.43 -25.51 -10.47
C ASN A 116 12.75 -26.90 -11.05
N GLY A 117 14.04 -27.26 -11.18
CA GLY A 117 14.47 -28.55 -11.73
C GLY A 117 14.31 -28.69 -13.24
N TRP A 118 14.23 -27.59 -13.98
CA TRP A 118 14.01 -27.59 -15.44
C TRP A 118 15.30 -27.71 -16.25
N ILE A 119 16.43 -27.36 -15.65
CA ILE A 119 17.76 -27.46 -16.26
C ILE A 119 18.73 -28.15 -15.31
N THR A 120 19.73 -28.79 -15.90
CA THR A 120 20.94 -29.27 -15.23
C THR A 120 22.12 -28.47 -15.77
N ILE A 121 23.07 -28.14 -14.90
CA ILE A 121 24.30 -27.44 -15.30
C ILE A 121 25.44 -28.41 -15.04
N GLU A 122 26.16 -28.77 -16.10
CA GLU A 122 27.36 -29.61 -16.08
C GLU A 122 28.62 -28.77 -16.34
#